data_AF-A0A4Y3WFD6-F1
#
_entry.id   AF-A0A4Y3WFD6-F1
#
_cell.length_a   1.000
_cell.length_b   1.000
_cell.length_c   1.000
_cell.angle_alpha   90.00
_cell.angle_beta   90.00
_cell.angle_gamma   90.00
#
_symmetry.space_group_name_H-M   'P 1'
#
loop_
_entity.id
_entity.type
_entity.pdbx_description
1 polymer ?
#
loop_
_entity_poly.entity_id
_entity_poly.type
_entity_poly.pdbx_seq_one_letter_code
_entity_poly.pdbx_strand_id
1 'polypeptide(L)'
;MSRGFGAIQRAVLDALSDKLIITLSTLDLAHIVNGGVRSRSMIASVHRALRTLEAVGKVVRLDGRWALASRQREARSYRYRKQPESPLQQRNERLKLISKILGMLGSSQDGEVLAAAKRAEAKRVELGLSWDDIILRDSYSII
;
A
#
# COMPACT_ATOMS: atom_id res chain seq x y z
N MET A 1 10.77 27.93 29.47
CA MET A 1 9.45 27.73 28.83
C MET A 1 9.49 28.27 27.40
N SER A 2 9.70 27.41 26.39
CA SER A 2 9.89 27.82 24.99
C SER A 2 8.55 28.17 24.31
N ARG A 3 8.17 29.45 24.35
CA ARG A 3 6.81 29.95 24.01
C ARG A 3 6.56 30.38 22.55
N GLY A 4 7.52 30.27 21.64
CA GLY A 4 7.35 30.83 20.28
C GLY A 4 7.13 29.79 19.19
N PHE A 5 8.19 29.07 18.82
CA PHE A 5 8.23 28.26 17.59
C PHE A 5 8.19 26.74 17.85
N GLY A 6 8.86 26.27 18.90
CA GLY A 6 8.86 24.85 19.27
C GLY A 6 7.47 24.34 19.70
N ALA A 7 6.65 25.19 20.30
CA ALA A 7 5.25 24.86 20.62
C ALA A 7 4.41 24.64 19.34
N ILE A 8 4.63 25.48 18.31
CA ILE A 8 3.95 25.35 17.02
C ILE A 8 4.40 24.08 16.31
N GLN A 9 5.70 23.74 16.34
CA GLN A 9 6.19 22.48 15.78
C GLN A 9 5.55 21.26 16.44
N ARG A 10 5.42 21.24 17.78
CA ARG A 10 4.74 20.16 18.49
C ARG A 10 3.26 20.09 18.12
N ALA A 11 2.55 21.22 18.15
CA ALA A 11 1.14 21.28 17.78
C ALA A 11 0.88 20.81 16.33
N VAL A 12 1.80 21.10 15.39
CA VAL A 12 1.72 20.60 14.00
C VAL A 12 1.89 19.08 13.94
N LEU A 13 2.84 18.52 14.71
CA LEU A 13 3.04 17.06 14.76
C LEU A 13 1.84 16.36 15.42
N ASP A 14 1.31 16.93 16.51
CA ASP A 14 0.14 16.40 17.21
C ASP A 14 -1.10 16.43 16.29
N ALA A 15 -1.34 17.55 15.58
CA ALA A 15 -2.43 17.67 14.62
C ALA A 15 -2.33 16.67 13.44
N LEU A 16 -1.12 16.31 13.03
CA LEU A 16 -0.88 15.28 12.01
C LEU A 16 -0.98 13.84 12.57
N SER A 17 -0.83 13.67 13.88
CA SER A 17 -0.91 12.38 14.58
C SER A 17 -2.35 12.00 14.92
N ASP A 18 -3.17 12.93 15.37
CA ASP A 18 -4.48 12.63 15.98
C ASP A 18 -5.54 12.12 14.98
N LYS A 19 -5.40 12.44 13.68
CA LYS A 19 -6.38 12.01 12.67
C LYS A 19 -5.95 10.73 11.95
N LEU A 20 -6.82 9.72 12.00
CA LEU A 20 -6.82 8.52 11.16
C LEU A 20 -6.94 8.92 9.68
N ILE A 21 -5.79 9.25 9.07
CA ILE A 21 -5.53 9.48 7.62
C ILE A 21 -6.24 10.78 7.11
N ILE A 22 -5.77 11.67 6.24
CA ILE A 22 -4.95 11.68 5.01
C ILE A 22 -4.44 13.13 4.90
N THR A 23 -3.12 13.30 4.72
CA THR A 23 -2.43 14.55 4.31
C THR A 23 -3.21 15.88 4.53
N LEU A 24 -2.76 16.74 5.45
CA LEU A 24 -3.44 18.02 5.75
C LEU A 24 -2.83 19.20 4.97
N SER A 25 -3.68 20.12 4.51
CA SER A 25 -3.17 21.36 3.90
C SER A 25 -2.58 22.30 4.97
N THR A 26 -1.70 23.21 4.57
CA THR A 26 -1.14 24.24 5.48
C THR A 26 -2.24 25.08 6.14
N LEU A 27 -3.35 25.34 5.41
CA LEU A 27 -4.48 26.11 5.91
C LEU A 27 -5.25 25.34 6.99
N ASP A 28 -5.51 24.05 6.76
CA ASP A 28 -6.20 23.19 7.72
C ASP A 28 -5.37 22.99 8.98
N LEU A 29 -4.05 22.84 8.84
CA LEU A 29 -3.14 22.76 9.97
C LEU A 29 -3.13 24.05 10.78
N ALA A 30 -3.06 25.21 10.12
CA ALA A 30 -3.11 26.50 10.82
C ALA A 30 -4.44 26.71 11.54
N HIS A 31 -5.54 26.24 10.96
CA HIS A 31 -6.85 26.29 11.59
C HIS A 31 -6.92 25.39 12.83
N ILE A 32 -6.44 24.14 12.75
CA ILE A 32 -6.44 23.19 13.87
C ILE A 32 -5.52 23.67 15.00
N VAL A 33 -4.29 24.09 14.67
CA VAL A 33 -3.29 24.57 15.64
C VAL A 33 -3.76 25.84 16.37
N ASN A 34 -4.60 26.65 15.72
CA ASN A 34 -5.15 27.88 16.31
C ASN A 34 -6.54 27.68 16.95
N GLY A 35 -6.92 26.45 17.27
CA GLY A 35 -8.22 26.16 17.92
C GLY A 35 -9.44 26.54 17.07
N GLY A 36 -9.33 26.50 15.74
CA GLY A 36 -10.42 26.83 14.82
C GLY A 36 -10.45 28.28 14.36
N VAL A 37 -9.49 29.14 14.72
CA VAL A 37 -9.46 30.53 14.26
C VAL A 37 -8.54 30.67 13.04
N ARG A 38 -9.03 31.25 11.94
CA ARG A 38 -8.18 31.54 10.78
C ARG A 38 -7.33 32.78 11.04
N SER A 39 -6.01 32.62 11.00
CA SER A 39 -5.06 33.72 11.18
C SER A 39 -3.93 33.65 10.15
N ARG A 40 -3.69 34.77 9.44
CA ARG A 40 -2.60 34.87 8.45
C ARG A 40 -1.22 34.69 9.10
N SER A 41 -1.02 35.25 10.29
CA SER A 41 0.24 35.08 11.04
C SER A 41 0.44 33.63 11.48
N MET A 42 -0.65 32.92 11.83
CA MET A 42 -0.56 31.50 12.16
C MET A 42 -0.23 30.64 10.94
N ILE A 43 -0.82 30.92 9.78
CA ILE A 43 -0.51 30.23 8.52
C ILE A 43 0.98 30.37 8.19
N ALA A 44 1.54 31.57 8.33
CA ALA A 44 2.97 31.81 8.09
C ALA A 44 3.86 31.04 9.10
N SER A 45 3.47 31.01 10.38
CA SER A 45 4.20 30.29 11.42
C SER A 45 4.17 28.78 11.22
N VAL A 46 3.00 28.21 10.89
CA VAL A 46 2.84 26.79 10.56
C VAL A 46 3.60 26.44 9.29
N HIS A 47 3.58 27.29 8.26
CA HIS A 47 4.38 27.09 7.07
C HIS A 47 5.89 27.02 7.37
N ARG A 48 6.42 27.94 8.20
CA ARG A 48 7.82 27.91 8.64
C ARG A 48 8.13 26.65 9.46
N ALA A 49 7.23 26.24 10.34
CA ALA A 49 7.37 25.02 11.14
C ALA A 49 7.43 23.77 10.24
N LEU A 50 6.56 23.67 9.24
CA LEU A 50 6.53 22.57 8.27
C LEU A 50 7.81 22.50 7.44
N ARG A 51 8.33 23.64 6.96
CA ARG A 51 9.63 23.68 6.26
C ARG A 51 10.78 23.19 7.11
N THR A 52 10.77 23.55 8.40
CA THR A 52 11.80 23.09 9.34
C THR A 52 11.66 21.60 9.62
N LEU A 53 10.44 21.10 9.80
CA LEU A 53 10.16 19.68 10.04
C LEU A 53 10.41 18.80 8.80
N GLU A 54 10.23 19.36 7.61
CA GLU A 54 10.60 18.76 6.32
C GLU A 54 12.12 18.60 6.20
N ALA A 55 12.88 19.66 6.52
CA ALA A 55 14.35 19.62 6.52
C ALA A 55 14.92 18.57 7.50
N VAL A 56 14.22 18.30 8.60
CA VAL A 56 14.59 17.28 9.60
C VAL A 56 13.98 15.90 9.27
N GLY A 57 13.22 15.78 8.17
CA GLY A 57 12.65 14.51 7.71
C GLY A 57 11.50 13.97 8.55
N LYS A 58 10.88 14.78 9.41
CA LYS A 58 9.74 14.36 10.26
C LYS A 58 8.40 14.41 9.52
N VAL A 59 8.27 15.32 8.56
CA VAL A 59 7.06 15.54 7.77
C VAL A 59 7.45 15.54 6.28
N VAL A 60 6.58 15.01 5.42
CA VAL A 60 6.77 14.96 3.97
C VAL A 60 5.58 15.61 3.28
N ARG A 61 5.85 16.24 2.14
CA ARG A 61 4.83 16.83 1.26
C ARG A 61 4.36 15.80 0.22
N LEU A 62 3.06 15.57 0.17
CA LEU A 62 2.38 14.65 -0.75
C LEU A 62 1.22 15.40 -1.41
N ASP A 63 1.25 15.55 -2.74
CA ASP A 63 0.18 16.18 -3.54
C ASP A 63 -0.29 17.55 -2.97
N GLY A 64 0.67 18.38 -2.55
CA GLY A 64 0.39 19.71 -1.99
C GLY A 64 -0.07 19.72 -0.52
N ARG A 65 -0.12 18.57 0.15
CA ARG A 65 -0.54 18.39 1.54
C ARG A 65 0.58 17.76 2.38
N TRP A 66 0.49 17.85 3.70
CA TRP A 66 1.55 17.45 4.64
C TRP A 66 1.16 16.20 5.43
N ALA A 67 2.11 15.27 5.57
CA ALA A 67 1.93 14.04 6.35
C ALA A 67 3.21 13.68 7.12
N LEU A 68 3.07 12.91 8.20
CA LEU A 68 4.20 12.38 8.95
C LEU A 68 4.99 11.36 8.11
N ALA A 69 6.32 11.44 8.17
CA ALA A 69 7.22 10.56 7.43
C ALA A 69 7.10 9.09 7.87
N SER A 70 6.88 8.83 9.17
CA SER A 70 6.63 7.48 9.71
C SER A 70 5.37 6.87 9.12
N ARG A 71 4.27 7.63 9.10
CA ARG A 71 2.99 7.22 8.51
C ARG A 71 3.04 7.06 7.00
N GLN A 72 3.94 7.74 6.29
CA GLN A 72 4.16 7.49 4.87
C GLN A 72 4.76 6.10 4.63
N ARG A 73 5.74 5.68 5.43
CA ARG A 73 6.30 4.31 5.34
C ARG A 73 5.22 3.27 5.64
N GLU A 74 4.47 3.47 6.71
CA GLU A 74 3.36 2.57 7.09
C GLU A 74 2.22 2.56 6.06
N ALA A 75 1.82 3.72 5.53
CA ALA A 75 0.78 3.82 4.51
C ALA A 75 1.22 3.25 3.15
N ARG A 76 2.51 3.37 2.79
CA ARG A 76 3.08 2.69 1.61
C ARG A 76 3.06 1.18 1.80
N SER A 77 3.50 0.68 2.96
CA SER A 77 3.45 -0.75 3.28
C SER A 77 2.02 -1.29 3.30
N TYR A 78 1.07 -0.53 3.84
CA TYR A 78 -0.33 -0.92 3.90
C TYR A 78 -1.01 -0.87 2.53
N ARG A 79 -0.75 0.16 1.71
CA ARG A 79 -1.25 0.22 0.32
C ARG A 79 -0.65 -0.89 -0.54
N TYR A 80 0.61 -1.26 -0.33
CA TYR A 80 1.23 -2.40 -1.02
C TYR A 80 0.56 -3.73 -0.62
N ARG A 81 0.21 -3.89 0.67
CA ARG A 81 -0.48 -5.08 1.18
C ARG A 81 -1.97 -5.14 0.83
N LYS A 82 -2.61 -4.01 0.53
CA LYS A 82 -4.06 -3.90 0.23
C LYS A 82 -4.37 -3.53 -1.22
N GLN A 83 -3.39 -3.46 -2.12
CA GLN A 83 -3.73 -3.37 -3.53
C GLN A 83 -4.56 -4.60 -3.89
N PRO A 84 -5.76 -4.42 -4.48
CA PRO A 84 -6.47 -5.55 -5.05
C PRO A 84 -5.54 -6.15 -6.10
N GLU A 85 -5.17 -7.43 -5.89
CA GLU A 85 -4.37 -8.17 -6.87
C GLU A 85 -5.01 -7.95 -8.23
N SER A 86 -4.25 -7.40 -9.16
CA SER A 86 -4.73 -7.21 -10.53
C SER A 86 -5.30 -8.55 -11.04
N PRO A 87 -6.34 -8.56 -11.90
CA PRO A 87 -6.89 -9.80 -12.43
C PRO A 87 -5.82 -10.75 -13.00
N LEU A 88 -4.74 -10.19 -13.55
CA LEU A 88 -3.56 -10.90 -14.02
C LEU A 88 -2.72 -11.54 -12.89
N GLN A 89 -2.58 -10.87 -11.75
CA GLN A 89 -1.90 -11.43 -10.57
C GLN A 89 -2.71 -12.57 -9.94
N GLN A 90 -4.03 -12.39 -9.79
CA GLN A 90 -4.91 -13.46 -9.28
C GLN A 90 -4.85 -14.69 -10.19
N ARG A 91 -4.90 -14.50 -11.51
CA ARG A 91 -4.74 -15.59 -12.49
C ARG A 91 -3.37 -16.26 -12.38
N ASN A 92 -2.29 -15.49 -12.23
CA ASN A 92 -0.94 -16.03 -12.06
C ASN A 92 -0.76 -16.83 -10.76
N GLU A 93 -1.34 -16.40 -9.64
CA GLU A 93 -1.31 -17.17 -8.38
C GLU A 93 -2.10 -18.49 -8.49
N ARG A 94 -3.26 -18.47 -9.13
CA ARG A 94 -4.04 -19.69 -9.44
C ARG A 94 -3.24 -20.67 -10.29
N LEU A 95 -2.55 -20.18 -11.32
CA LEU A 95 -1.69 -20.98 -12.18
C LEU A 95 -0.49 -21.57 -11.41
N LYS A 96 0.17 -20.80 -10.54
CA LYS A 96 1.29 -21.31 -9.71
C LYS A 96 0.88 -22.52 -8.86
N LEU A 97 -0.32 -22.48 -8.27
CA LEU A 97 -0.82 -23.59 -7.46
C LEU A 97 -1.00 -24.88 -8.29
N ILE A 98 -1.57 -24.76 -9.49
CA ILE A 98 -1.72 -25.89 -10.40
C ILE A 98 -0.35 -26.37 -10.93
N SER A 99 0.55 -25.47 -11.31
CA SER A 99 1.90 -25.82 -11.78
C SER A 99 2.69 -26.58 -10.72
N LYS A 100 2.53 -26.25 -9.43
CA LYS A 100 3.16 -26.99 -8.33
C LYS A 100 2.64 -28.43 -8.22
N ILE A 101 1.34 -28.64 -8.46
CA ILE A 101 0.74 -29.97 -8.44
C ILE A 101 1.14 -30.78 -9.67
N LEU A 102 1.14 -30.15 -10.84
CA LEU A 102 1.60 -30.77 -12.09
C LEU A 102 3.09 -31.13 -12.04
N GLY A 103 3.94 -30.34 -11.37
CA GLY A 103 5.34 -30.69 -11.15
C GLY A 103 5.56 -31.98 -10.36
N MET A 104 4.59 -32.37 -9.51
CA MET A 104 4.64 -33.65 -8.78
C MET A 104 4.32 -34.86 -9.68
N LEU A 105 3.83 -34.66 -10.91
CA LEU A 105 3.68 -35.73 -11.90
C LEU A 105 5.01 -36.25 -12.43
N GLY A 106 6.11 -35.50 -12.23
CA GLY A 106 7.46 -35.97 -12.52
C GLY A 106 8.06 -36.88 -11.44
N SER A 107 7.29 -37.27 -10.41
CA SER A 107 7.76 -38.18 -9.36
C SER A 107 7.98 -39.60 -9.90
N SER A 108 9.02 -40.28 -9.41
CA SER A 108 9.38 -41.65 -9.81
C SER A 108 8.50 -42.74 -9.14
N GLN A 109 7.48 -42.35 -8.39
CA GLN A 109 6.55 -43.27 -7.71
C GLN A 109 5.16 -43.19 -8.35
N ASP A 110 4.74 -44.26 -9.02
CA ASP A 110 3.47 -44.33 -9.78
C ASP A 110 2.24 -43.96 -8.93
N GLY A 111 2.23 -44.33 -7.65
CA GLY A 111 1.16 -43.98 -6.71
C GLY A 111 1.05 -42.47 -6.43
N GLU A 112 2.19 -41.77 -6.40
CA GLU A 112 2.26 -40.32 -6.21
C GLU A 112 1.86 -39.57 -7.47
N VAL A 113 2.22 -40.10 -8.65
CA VAL A 113 1.83 -39.54 -9.96
C VAL A 113 0.32 -39.55 -10.11
N LEU A 114 -0.35 -40.68 -9.83
CA LEU A 114 -1.80 -40.79 -9.91
C LEU A 114 -2.51 -39.88 -8.89
N ALA A 115 -1.96 -39.74 -7.68
CA ALA A 115 -2.50 -38.84 -6.67
C ALA A 115 -2.33 -37.36 -7.06
N ALA A 116 -1.19 -37.00 -7.65
CA ALA A 116 -0.93 -35.66 -8.17
C ALA A 116 -1.86 -35.32 -9.34
N ALA A 117 -2.10 -36.25 -10.27
CA ALA A 117 -3.02 -36.07 -11.38
C ALA A 117 -4.45 -35.78 -10.91
N LYS A 118 -4.95 -36.57 -9.95
CA LYS A 118 -6.28 -36.36 -9.34
C LYS A 118 -6.39 -35.03 -8.62
N ARG A 119 -5.34 -34.63 -7.89
CA ARG A 119 -5.30 -33.32 -7.20
C ARG A 119 -5.23 -32.15 -8.18
N ALA A 120 -4.50 -32.29 -9.29
CA ALA A 120 -4.39 -31.24 -10.31
C ALA A 120 -5.75 -31.01 -10.95
N GLU A 121 -6.46 -32.07 -11.32
CA GLU A 121 -7.79 -31.99 -11.93
C GLU A 121 -8.83 -31.41 -10.97
N ALA A 122 -8.86 -31.86 -9.71
CA ALA A 122 -9.76 -31.29 -8.70
C ALA A 122 -9.49 -29.80 -8.51
N LYS A 123 -8.22 -29.38 -8.47
CA LYS A 123 -7.85 -27.97 -8.28
C LYS A 123 -8.15 -27.11 -9.52
N ARG A 124 -8.02 -27.67 -10.72
CA ARG A 124 -8.42 -27.04 -11.98
C ARG A 124 -9.92 -26.70 -11.98
N VAL A 125 -10.75 -27.67 -11.58
CA VAL A 125 -12.21 -27.50 -11.47
C VAL A 125 -12.56 -26.46 -10.40
N GLU A 126 -11.94 -26.53 -9.22
CA GLU A 126 -12.15 -25.56 -8.12
C GLU A 126 -11.80 -24.12 -8.54
N LEU A 127 -10.75 -23.94 -9.34
CA LEU A 127 -10.28 -22.63 -9.80
C LEU A 127 -10.97 -22.14 -11.08
N GLY A 128 -11.85 -22.95 -11.68
CA GLY A 128 -12.60 -22.61 -12.89
C GLY A 128 -11.72 -22.42 -14.13
N LEU A 129 -10.59 -23.13 -14.21
CA LEU A 129 -9.60 -22.98 -15.29
C LEU A 129 -9.79 -24.08 -16.35
N SER A 130 -9.61 -23.73 -17.62
CA SER A 130 -9.51 -24.73 -18.70
C SER A 130 -8.08 -25.26 -18.81
N TRP A 131 -7.89 -26.42 -19.45
CA TRP A 131 -6.54 -26.89 -19.78
C TRP A 131 -5.83 -25.95 -20.75
N ASP A 132 -6.58 -25.27 -21.63
CA ASP A 132 -6.05 -24.24 -22.52
C ASP A 132 -5.48 -23.05 -21.72
N ASP A 133 -6.15 -22.60 -20.67
CA ASP A 133 -5.65 -21.52 -19.80
C ASP A 133 -4.34 -21.87 -19.08
N ILE A 134 -4.06 -23.16 -18.91
CA ILE A 134 -2.88 -23.70 -18.21
C ILE A 134 -1.74 -23.97 -19.19
N ILE A 135 -2.04 -24.52 -20.36
CA ILE A 135 -1.06 -24.97 -21.37
C ILE A 135 -0.70 -23.83 -22.34
N LEU A 136 -1.70 -23.09 -22.82
CA LEU A 136 -1.54 -22.00 -23.78
C LEU A 136 -1.33 -20.68 -23.04
N ARG A 137 -0.20 -20.57 -22.33
CA ARG A 137 0.10 -19.40 -21.50
C ARG A 137 0.22 -18.08 -22.28
N ASP A 138 0.42 -18.13 -23.59
CA ASP A 138 0.46 -16.97 -24.50
C ASP A 138 0.39 -17.48 -25.97
N SER A 139 -0.78 -17.51 -26.60
CA SER A 139 -0.84 -17.70 -28.07
C SER A 139 -1.71 -16.67 -28.79
N TYR A 140 -2.22 -15.66 -28.07
CA TYR A 140 -2.98 -14.54 -28.66
C TYR A 140 -2.44 -13.18 -28.22
N SER A 141 -1.13 -13.06 -28.14
CA SER A 141 -0.39 -11.78 -28.05
C SER A 141 0.48 -11.56 -29.29
N ILE A 142 0.03 -12.04 -30.46
CA ILE A 142 0.54 -11.66 -31.78
C ILE A 142 -0.65 -11.51 -32.74
N ILE A 143 -1.22 -10.30 -32.79
CA ILE A 143 -1.38 -9.38 -33.95
C ILE A 143 -2.28 -8.24 -33.47
#